data_AF-A0A455U5E9-F1
#
_entry.id   AF-A0A455U5E9-F1
#
_cell.length_a   1.000
_cell.length_b   1.000
_cell.length_c   1.000
_cell.angle_alpha   90.00
_cell.angle_beta   90.00
_cell.angle_gamma   90.00
#
_symmetry.space_group_name_H-M   'P 1'
#
loop_
_entity.id
_entity.type
_entity.pdbx_description
1 polymer ?
#
loop_
_entity_poly.entity_id
_entity_poly.type
_entity_poly.pdbx_seq_one_letter_code
_entity_poly.pdbx_strand_id
1 'polypeptide(L)'
;MINYPTIDPVAISLGPLQVHWYGLMYVVGFVAAWWLGCRRASRIGLNNDDIGDLLFYCAIGVVAGGRLGYALFYGLEQWMADPLWIFRVWDGGMSFHGGLLGVLLAAWIFARRKQLAFLTLTDFIAPWYPLGWAPVASVTLSIMSYRGA
;
A
#
# COMPACT_ATOMS: atom_id res chain seq x y z
N MET A 1 -31.24 3.90 19.39
CA MET A 1 -30.33 3.95 18.22
C MET A 1 -29.10 4.72 18.66
N ILE A 2 -27.89 4.16 18.60
CA ILE A 2 -26.65 4.89 18.93
C ILE A 2 -26.28 5.69 17.68
N ASN A 3 -26.24 7.02 17.78
CA ASN A 3 -25.76 7.87 16.70
C ASN A 3 -24.25 7.66 16.54
N TYR A 4 -23.84 7.27 15.34
CA TYR A 4 -22.43 7.11 15.03
C TYR A 4 -21.77 8.49 14.88
N PRO A 5 -20.57 8.71 15.44
CA PRO A 5 -19.89 10.00 15.37
C PRO A 5 -19.52 10.36 13.92
N THR A 6 -19.79 11.60 13.53
CA THR A 6 -19.43 12.16 12.22
C THR A 6 -17.97 12.62 12.26
N ILE A 7 -17.07 11.81 11.71
CA ILE A 7 -15.63 12.10 11.68
C ILE A 7 -15.27 12.78 10.36
N ASP A 8 -14.62 13.95 10.43
CA ASP A 8 -14.06 14.60 9.24
C ASP A 8 -12.93 13.72 8.65
N PRO A 9 -12.98 13.35 7.35
CA PRO A 9 -11.91 12.58 6.71
C PRO A 9 -10.56 13.30 6.67
N VAL A 10 -10.55 14.63 6.76
CA VAL A 10 -9.34 15.46 6.77
C VAL A 10 -8.81 15.55 8.21
N ALA A 11 -7.63 15.00 8.44
CA ALA A 11 -6.95 15.09 9.73
C ALA A 11 -6.29 16.45 9.94
N ILE A 12 -5.61 16.95 8.89
CA ILE A 12 -4.88 18.23 8.92
C ILE A 12 -5.07 18.90 7.56
N SER A 13 -5.48 20.18 7.58
CA SER A 13 -5.58 21.02 6.39
C SER A 13 -4.45 22.05 6.40
N LEU A 14 -3.56 21.98 5.41
CA LEU A 14 -2.49 22.94 5.17
C LEU A 14 -2.77 23.67 3.85
N GLY A 15 -3.82 24.48 3.83
CA GLY A 15 -4.26 25.22 2.63
C GLY A 15 -4.76 24.27 1.53
N PRO A 16 -4.11 24.19 0.35
CA PRO A 16 -4.50 23.26 -0.72
C PRO A 16 -4.13 21.80 -0.42
N LEU A 17 -3.26 21.54 0.55
CA LEU A 17 -2.85 20.18 0.92
C LEU A 17 -3.74 19.65 2.05
N GLN A 18 -4.55 18.64 1.75
CA GLN A 18 -5.42 17.98 2.72
C GLN A 18 -4.84 16.61 3.10
N VAL A 19 -4.39 16.49 4.34
CA VAL A 19 -3.90 15.22 4.89
C VAL A 19 -5.09 14.45 5.45
N HIS A 20 -5.35 13.28 4.88
CA HIS A 20 -6.48 12.45 5.26
C HIS A 20 -6.08 11.40 6.30
N TRP A 21 -7.02 11.01 7.16
CA TRP A 21 -6.81 9.98 8.19
C TRP A 21 -6.36 8.64 7.61
N TYR A 22 -6.92 8.21 6.47
CA TYR A 22 -6.51 6.96 5.83
C TYR A 22 -5.04 6.98 5.41
N GLY A 23 -4.54 8.12 4.91
CA GLY A 23 -3.14 8.31 4.54
C GLY A 23 -2.21 8.20 5.75
N LEU A 24 -2.62 8.80 6.87
CA LEU A 24 -1.89 8.70 8.13
C LEU A 24 -1.82 7.25 8.63
N MET A 25 -2.92 6.50 8.51
CA MET A 25 -2.95 5.08 8.89
C MET A 25 -2.06 4.21 8.00
N TYR A 26 -1.91 4.54 6.71
CA TYR A 26 -0.92 3.88 5.87
C TYR A 26 0.50 4.10 6.41
N VAL A 27 0.86 5.34 6.78
CA VAL A 27 2.18 5.64 7.36
C VAL A 27 2.42 4.83 8.64
N VAL A 28 1.44 4.79 9.55
CA VAL A 28 1.53 3.98 10.78
C VAL A 28 1.74 2.50 10.46
N GLY A 29 1.00 1.97 9.50
CA GLY A 29 1.15 0.58 9.03
C GLY A 29 2.53 0.29 8.46
N PHE A 30 3.07 1.18 7.62
CA PHE A 30 4.42 1.08 7.06
C PHE A 30 5.49 1.10 8.16
N VAL A 31 5.39 2.01 9.12
CA VAL A 31 6.33 2.10 10.25
C VAL A 31 6.27 0.84 11.12
N ALA A 32 5.07 0.30 11.38
CA ALA A 32 4.91 -0.94 12.13
C ALA A 32 5.51 -2.15 11.39
N ALA A 33 5.30 -2.24 10.07
CA ALA A 33 5.88 -3.29 9.24
C ALA A 33 7.41 -3.21 9.21
N TRP A 34 7.97 -2.00 9.04
CA TRP A 34 9.41 -1.73 9.11
C TRP A 34 9.99 -2.18 10.45
N TRP A 35 9.43 -1.71 11.55
CA TRP A 35 9.89 -2.03 12.89
C TRP A 35 9.85 -3.53 13.19
N LEU A 36 8.76 -4.21 12.84
CA LEU A 36 8.64 -5.66 13.01
C LEU A 36 9.59 -6.41 12.06
N GLY A 37 9.82 -5.88 10.86
CA GLY A 37 10.76 -6.41 9.89
C GLY A 37 12.18 -6.37 10.41
N CYS A 38 12.66 -5.21 10.86
CA CYS A 38 13.98 -5.04 11.46
C CYS A 38 14.19 -6.00 12.66
N ARG A 39 13.19 -6.17 13.52
CA ARG A 39 13.26 -7.12 14.65
C ARG A 39 13.38 -8.58 14.25
N ARG A 40 12.89 -8.96 13.06
CA ARG A 40 12.89 -10.34 12.58
C ARG A 40 13.92 -10.60 11.48
N ALA A 41 14.56 -9.56 10.94
CA ALA A 41 15.40 -9.61 9.74
C ALA A 41 16.48 -10.70 9.81
N SER A 42 17.13 -10.82 10.97
CA SER A 42 18.17 -11.83 11.22
C SER A 42 17.70 -13.28 11.04
N ARG A 43 16.40 -13.57 11.21
CA ARG A 43 15.84 -14.92 11.02
C ARG A 43 15.97 -15.44 9.60
N ILE A 44 16.04 -14.54 8.62
CA ILE A 44 16.19 -14.86 7.19
C ILE A 44 17.49 -14.31 6.62
N GLY A 45 18.45 -13.97 7.48
CA GLY A 45 19.77 -13.47 7.06
C GLY A 45 19.77 -12.08 6.43
N LEU A 46 18.71 -11.28 6.66
CA LEU A 46 18.64 -9.88 6.21
C LEU A 46 19.09 -8.92 7.31
N ASN A 47 19.64 -7.78 6.92
CA ASN A 47 19.92 -6.67 7.83
C ASN A 47 18.78 -5.62 7.83
N ASN A 48 18.90 -4.55 8.60
CA ASN A 48 17.86 -3.52 8.67
C ASN A 48 17.71 -2.77 7.34
N ASP A 49 18.80 -2.47 6.63
CA ASP A 49 18.76 -1.77 5.35
C ASP A 49 17.99 -2.58 4.29
N ASP A 50 18.17 -3.90 4.31
CA ASP A 50 17.47 -4.85 3.43
C ASP A 50 15.96 -4.83 3.62
N ILE A 51 15.49 -4.65 4.86
CA ILE A 51 14.05 -4.51 5.14
C ILE A 51 13.50 -3.22 4.48
N GLY A 52 14.35 -2.22 4.28
CA GLY A 52 13.97 -0.87 3.90
C GLY A 52 13.90 -0.81 2.40
N ASP A 53 14.91 -1.38 1.77
CA ASP A 53 14.89 -1.77 0.37
C ASP A 53 13.66 -2.63 0.06
N LEU A 54 13.37 -3.68 0.85
CA LEU A 54 12.20 -4.52 0.61
C LEU A 54 10.89 -3.75 0.67
N LEU A 55 10.69 -2.92 1.71
CA LEU A 55 9.50 -2.08 1.83
C LEU A 55 9.38 -1.07 0.70
N PHE A 56 10.50 -0.48 0.26
CA PHE A 56 10.54 0.44 -0.87
C PHE A 56 10.17 -0.28 -2.18
N TYR A 57 10.71 -1.48 -2.41
CA TYR A 57 10.36 -2.32 -3.55
C TYR A 57 8.87 -2.66 -3.55
N CYS A 58 8.33 -3.08 -2.41
CA CYS A 58 6.91 -3.35 -2.26
C CYS A 58 6.06 -2.09 -2.50
N ALA A 59 6.46 -0.92 -1.97
CA ALA A 59 5.74 0.34 -2.16
C ALA A 59 5.67 0.74 -3.64
N ILE A 60 6.79 0.65 -4.38
CA ILE A 60 6.82 0.85 -5.82
C ILE A 60 5.94 -0.18 -6.53
N GLY A 61 6.04 -1.45 -6.13
CA GLY A 61 5.22 -2.53 -6.68
C GLY A 61 3.72 -2.27 -6.53
N VAL A 62 3.27 -1.83 -5.36
CA VAL A 62 1.85 -1.47 -5.11
C VAL A 62 1.42 -0.34 -6.04
N VAL A 63 2.19 0.76 -6.07
CA VAL A 63 1.78 1.97 -6.80
C VAL A 63 1.81 1.72 -8.31
N ALA A 64 2.92 1.20 -8.82
CA ALA A 64 3.08 0.91 -10.24
C ALA A 64 2.12 -0.19 -10.70
N GLY A 65 2.05 -1.31 -9.96
CA GLY A 65 1.16 -2.42 -10.27
C GLY A 65 -0.32 -2.02 -10.16
N GLY A 66 -0.69 -1.24 -9.15
CA GLY A 66 -2.05 -0.74 -8.95
C GLY A 66 -2.48 0.19 -10.08
N ARG A 67 -1.59 1.08 -10.51
CA ARG A 67 -1.87 2.01 -11.60
C ARG A 67 -1.92 1.32 -12.96
N LEU A 68 -0.96 0.43 -13.24
CA LEU A 68 -0.95 -0.39 -14.47
C LEU A 68 -2.17 -1.30 -14.53
N GLY A 69 -2.50 -1.98 -13.43
CA GLY A 69 -3.70 -2.81 -13.36
C GLY A 69 -4.97 -2.00 -13.55
N TYR A 70 -5.04 -0.78 -13.02
CA TYR A 70 -6.18 0.10 -13.27
C TYR A 70 -6.31 0.47 -14.75
N ALA A 71 -5.21 0.91 -15.37
CA ALA A 71 -5.19 1.26 -16.78
C ALA A 71 -5.55 0.06 -17.69
N LEU A 72 -5.06 -1.14 -17.38
CA LEU A 72 -5.33 -2.34 -18.18
C LEU A 72 -6.76 -2.86 -18.05
N PHE A 73 -7.32 -2.87 -16.83
CA PHE A 73 -8.64 -3.49 -16.61
C PHE A 73 -9.81 -2.51 -16.70
N TYR A 74 -9.58 -1.22 -16.43
CA TYR A 74 -10.67 -0.24 -16.30
C TYR A 74 -10.47 1.03 -17.15
N GLY A 75 -9.22 1.39 -17.46
CA GLY A 75 -8.87 2.67 -18.11
C GLY A 75 -8.28 2.53 -19.51
N LEU A 76 -8.54 1.43 -20.21
CA LEU A 76 -7.79 1.07 -21.43
C LEU A 76 -7.99 2.11 -22.55
N GLU A 77 -9.24 2.56 -22.76
CA GLU A 77 -9.57 3.61 -23.73
C GLU A 77 -8.91 4.95 -23.39
N GLN A 78 -8.93 5.34 -22.11
CA GLN A 78 -8.28 6.57 -21.63
C GLN A 78 -6.77 6.52 -21.79
N TRP A 79 -6.17 5.37 -21.54
CA TRP A 79 -4.74 5.18 -21.73
C TRP A 79 -4.32 5.19 -23.20
N MET A 80 -5.15 4.65 -24.10
CA MET A 80 -4.93 4.75 -25.54
C MET A 80 -5.06 6.19 -26.06
N ALA A 81 -5.99 6.97 -25.51
CA ALA A 81 -6.18 8.37 -25.89
C ALA A 81 -5.04 9.28 -25.39
N ASP A 82 -4.53 9.02 -24.19
CA ASP A 82 -3.41 9.76 -23.59
C ASP A 82 -2.44 8.80 -22.91
N PRO A 83 -1.35 8.39 -23.59
CA PRO A 83 -0.37 7.47 -23.03
C PRO A 83 0.30 7.96 -21.73
N LEU A 84 0.35 9.28 -21.51
CA LEU A 84 0.93 9.88 -20.30
C LEU A 84 -0.03 9.86 -19.11
N TRP A 85 -1.32 9.59 -19.32
CA TRP A 85 -2.32 9.50 -18.26
C TRP A 85 -1.95 8.44 -17.22
N ILE A 86 -1.24 7.38 -17.62
CA ILE A 86 -0.82 6.33 -16.69
C ILE A 86 0.03 6.87 -15.53
N PHE A 87 0.80 7.95 -15.72
CA PHE A 87 1.63 8.53 -14.66
C PHE A 87 0.87 9.43 -13.70
N ARG A 88 -0.37 9.83 -14.03
CA ARG A 88 -1.21 10.72 -13.20
C ARG A 88 -1.87 9.97 -12.05
N VAL A 89 -1.06 9.52 -11.09
CA VAL A 89 -1.52 8.78 -9.90
C VAL A 89 -2.39 9.62 -8.96
N TRP A 90 -2.31 10.95 -9.05
CA TRP A 90 -3.11 11.88 -8.25
C TRP A 90 -4.56 12.04 -8.72
N ASP A 91 -4.87 11.65 -9.97
CA ASP A 91 -6.25 11.64 -10.49
C ASP A 91 -7.10 10.52 -9.86
N GLY A 92 -6.49 9.70 -8.99
CA GLY A 92 -7.10 8.49 -8.44
C GLY A 92 -7.06 7.33 -9.43
N GLY A 93 -7.76 6.24 -9.11
CA GLY A 93 -7.79 5.03 -9.94
C GLY A 93 -6.57 4.13 -9.70
N MET A 94 -6.73 3.23 -8.72
CA MET A 94 -5.77 2.17 -8.37
C MET A 94 -6.51 0.83 -8.35
N SER A 95 -5.95 -0.20 -8.98
CA SER A 95 -6.47 -1.56 -8.91
C SER A 95 -5.84 -2.31 -7.74
N PHE A 96 -6.66 -2.88 -6.87
CA PHE A 96 -6.16 -3.76 -5.80
C PHE A 96 -5.44 -4.98 -6.37
N HIS A 97 -6.03 -5.65 -7.37
CA HIS A 97 -5.42 -6.82 -8.02
C HIS A 97 -4.08 -6.48 -8.68
N GLY A 98 -4.01 -5.32 -9.34
CA GLY A 98 -2.76 -4.81 -9.91
C GLY A 98 -1.71 -4.56 -8.84
N GLY A 99 -2.10 -3.93 -7.72
CA GLY A 99 -1.20 -3.67 -6.60
C GLY A 99 -0.65 -4.95 -5.97
N LEU A 100 -1.52 -5.95 -5.75
CA LEU A 100 -1.13 -7.26 -5.23
C LEU A 100 -0.12 -7.96 -6.14
N LEU A 101 -0.40 -8.03 -7.45
CA LEU A 101 0.54 -8.62 -8.42
C LEU A 101 1.86 -7.87 -8.46
N GLY A 102 1.82 -6.53 -8.40
CA GLY A 102 3.01 -5.69 -8.36
C GLY A 102 3.88 -5.95 -7.12
N VAL A 103 3.28 -6.12 -5.94
CA VAL A 103 4.01 -6.48 -4.71
C VAL A 103 4.63 -7.87 -4.82
N LEU A 104 3.89 -8.87 -5.31
CA LEU A 104 4.40 -10.22 -5.46
C LEU A 104 5.59 -10.26 -6.42
N LEU A 105 5.52 -9.52 -7.53
CA LEU A 105 6.62 -9.37 -8.47
C LEU A 105 7.83 -8.67 -7.82
N ALA A 106 7.60 -7.58 -7.08
CA ALA A 106 8.67 -6.87 -6.38
C ALA A 106 9.36 -7.74 -5.32
N ALA A 107 8.58 -8.48 -4.52
CA ALA A 107 9.10 -9.43 -3.54
C ALA A 107 9.87 -10.57 -4.23
N TRP A 108 9.39 -11.07 -5.37
CA TRP A 108 10.09 -12.09 -6.14
C TRP A 108 11.44 -11.60 -6.67
N ILE A 109 11.49 -10.39 -7.24
CA ILE A 109 12.74 -9.76 -7.69
C ILE A 109 13.70 -9.59 -6.51
N PHE A 110 13.21 -9.08 -5.38
CA PHE A 110 14.02 -8.89 -4.17
C PHE A 110 14.58 -10.22 -3.65
N ALA A 111 13.74 -11.25 -3.53
CA ALA A 111 14.14 -12.59 -3.09
C ALA A 111 15.26 -13.16 -3.98
N ARG A 112 15.13 -13.03 -5.30
CA ARG A 112 16.17 -13.45 -6.25
C ARG A 112 17.49 -12.69 -6.05
N ARG A 113 17.43 -11.38 -5.80
CA ARG A 113 18.64 -10.56 -5.54
C ARG A 113 19.33 -10.92 -4.23
N LYS A 114 18.57 -11.30 -3.20
CA LYS A 114 19.09 -11.71 -1.90
C LYS A 114 19.34 -13.22 -1.77
N GLN A 115 19.21 -13.98 -2.87
CA GLN A 115 19.37 -15.44 -2.88
C GLN A 115 18.46 -16.16 -1.85
N LEU A 116 17.27 -15.61 -1.62
CA LEU A 116 16.26 -16.20 -0.74
C LEU A 116 15.22 -16.95 -1.57
N ALA A 117 14.69 -18.04 -1.00
CA ALA A 117 13.50 -18.67 -1.56
C ALA A 117 12.31 -17.70 -1.44
N PHE A 118 11.53 -17.57 -2.51
CA PHE A 118 10.39 -16.65 -2.55
C PHE A 118 9.41 -16.93 -1.41
N LEU A 119 9.12 -18.20 -1.13
CA LEU A 119 8.24 -18.60 -0.04
C LEU A 119 8.76 -18.18 1.34
N THR A 120 10.08 -18.30 1.58
CA THR A 120 10.70 -17.82 2.82
C THR A 120 10.49 -16.32 3.02
N LEU A 121 10.62 -15.53 1.95
CA LEU A 121 10.39 -14.09 2.01
C LEU A 121 8.91 -13.77 2.22
N THR A 122 8.00 -14.43 1.50
CA THR A 122 6.56 -14.19 1.63
C THR A 122 6.04 -14.59 3.01
N ASP A 123 6.51 -15.70 3.58
CA ASP A 123 6.17 -16.13 4.94
C ASP A 123 6.69 -15.13 5.99
N PHE A 124 7.88 -14.57 5.74
CA PHE A 124 8.46 -13.55 6.60
C PHE A 124 7.62 -12.27 6.61
N ILE A 125 7.16 -11.79 5.45
CA ILE A 125 6.37 -10.55 5.32
C ILE A 125 4.87 -10.74 5.56
N ALA A 126 4.34 -11.98 5.54
CA ALA A 126 2.91 -12.24 5.71
C ALA A 126 2.29 -11.55 6.96
N PRO A 127 2.96 -11.50 8.13
CA PRO A 127 2.45 -10.78 9.31
C PRO A 127 2.43 -9.26 9.16
N TRP A 128 3.03 -8.68 8.12
CA TRP A 128 2.99 -7.24 7.87
C TRP A 128 1.66 -6.80 7.27
N TYR A 129 0.98 -7.67 6.52
CA TYR A 129 -0.29 -7.33 5.88
C TYR A 129 -1.36 -6.88 6.89
N PRO A 130 -1.63 -7.60 8.00
CA PRO A 130 -2.58 -7.14 9.02
C PRO A 130 -2.18 -5.81 9.67
N LEU A 131 -0.88 -5.56 9.86
CA LEU A 131 -0.38 -4.30 10.45
C LEU A 131 -0.66 -3.09 9.57
N GLY A 132 -0.61 -3.25 8.24
CA GLY A 132 -0.96 -2.21 7.30
C GLY A 132 -2.47 -2.08 7.08
N TRP A 133 -3.15 -3.21 6.84
CA TRP A 133 -4.54 -3.22 6.43
C TRP A 133 -5.51 -2.91 7.57
N ALA A 134 -5.33 -3.51 8.76
CA ALA A 134 -6.34 -3.42 9.82
C ALA A 134 -6.55 -1.98 10.35
N PRO A 135 -5.51 -1.16 10.60
CA PRO A 135 -5.70 0.23 11.00
C PRO A 135 -6.33 1.08 9.90
N VAL A 136 -5.92 0.88 8.65
CA VAL A 136 -6.46 1.64 7.51
C VAL A 136 -7.93 1.29 7.28
N ALA A 137 -8.27 0.00 7.25
CA ALA A 137 -9.63 -0.45 7.01
C ALA A 137 -10.59 -0.03 8.12
N SER A 138 -10.18 -0.15 9.40
CA SER A 138 -11.02 0.26 10.52
C SER A 138 -11.32 1.75 10.51
N VAL A 139 -10.31 2.60 10.27
CA VAL A 139 -10.50 4.06 10.19
C VAL A 139 -11.30 4.45 8.96
N THR A 140 -10.98 3.86 7.80
CA THR A 140 -11.67 4.18 6.54
C THR A 140 -13.14 3.78 6.58
N LEU A 141 -13.47 2.58 7.07
CA LEU A 141 -14.85 2.13 7.22
C LEU A 141 -15.63 2.97 8.22
N SER A 142 -15.01 3.36 9.34
CA SER A 142 -15.63 4.23 10.34
C SER A 142 -15.98 5.61 9.78
N ILE A 143 -15.16 6.13 8.87
CA ILE A 143 -15.37 7.43 8.21
C ILE A 143 -16.34 7.31 7.01
N MET A 144 -16.22 6.25 6.19
CA MET A 144 -17.01 6.08 4.97
C MET A 144 -18.44 5.56 5.20
N SER A 145 -18.68 4.77 6.26
CA SER A 145 -20.02 4.23 6.57
C SER A 145 -21.08 5.32 6.85
N TYR A 146 -20.68 6.59 6.89
CA TYR A 146 -21.55 7.76 7.07
C TYR A 146 -21.89 8.51 5.76
N ARG A 147 -21.18 8.26 4.65
CA ARG A 147 -21.45 8.93 3.36
C ARG A 147 -22.46 8.19 2.47
N GLY A 148 -23.01 7.07 2.94
CA GLY A 148 -23.93 6.20 2.19
C GLY A 148 -25.38 6.18 2.68
N ALA A 149 -25.85 7.21 3.39
CA ALA A 149 -27.25 7.41 3.76
C ALA A 149 -27.73 8.81 3.33
#